data_AF-A0A6N6WCV3-F1
#
_entry.id   AF-A0A6N6WCV3-F1
#
_cell.length_a   1.000
_cell.length_b   1.000
_cell.length_c   1.000
_cell.angle_alpha   90.00
_cell.angle_beta   90.00
_cell.angle_gamma   90.00
#
_symmetry.space_group_name_H-M   'P 1'
#
loop_
_entity.id
_entity.type
_entity.pdbx_description
1 polymer ?
#
loop_
_entity_poly.entity_id
_entity_poly.type
_entity_poly.pdbx_seq_one_letter_code
_entity_poly.pdbx_strand_id
1 'polypeptide(L)'
;MLAAISTLVTGCSDGISEADAAFVTTGTPPQFESLRMYGAAPDNPAPGSGNTHALGRLHQGCMAIIRAGGRDVRETVILEDEPGPSFDLDVTRTSDGWSVTSDGLTPPSTDPVGFRTRFTHCVNAIRDKYAAEPEKAPFK
;
A
#
# COMPACT_ATOMS: atom_id res chain seq x y z
N MET A 1 8.54 11.61 -31.28
CA MET A 1 9.46 11.22 -30.20
C MET A 1 8.61 10.62 -29.08
N LEU A 2 8.67 9.31 -28.86
CA LEU A 2 8.09 8.71 -27.65
C LEU A 2 9.06 9.01 -26.51
N ALA A 3 8.62 9.82 -25.55
CA ALA A 3 9.38 10.06 -24.32
C ALA A 3 9.35 8.77 -23.50
N ALA A 4 10.49 8.08 -23.43
CA ALA A 4 10.71 7.06 -22.41
C ALA A 4 10.75 7.79 -21.06
N ILE A 5 9.67 7.70 -20.29
CA ILE A 5 9.65 8.12 -18.89
C ILE A 5 10.46 7.04 -18.15
N SER A 6 11.76 7.25 -18.07
CA SER A 6 12.65 6.45 -17.22
C SER A 6 12.38 6.85 -15.77
N THR A 7 11.37 6.26 -15.14
CA THR A 7 11.22 6.27 -13.69
C THR A 7 12.39 5.50 -13.09
N LEU A 8 13.41 6.22 -12.64
CA LEU A 8 14.54 5.67 -11.88
C LEU A 8 13.98 5.13 -10.56
N VAL A 9 13.80 3.81 -10.47
CA VAL A 9 13.53 3.12 -9.22
C VAL A 9 14.84 3.09 -8.44
N THR A 10 15.03 4.08 -7.58
CA THR A 10 16.24 4.18 -6.73
C THR A 10 16.02 3.32 -5.49
N GLY A 11 16.37 2.04 -5.63
CA GLY A 11 16.44 1.05 -4.54
C GLY A 11 15.26 0.11 -4.50
N CYS A 12 15.48 -1.16 -4.87
CA CYS A 12 14.65 -2.29 -4.44
C CYS A 12 15.35 -2.91 -3.23
N SER A 13 14.71 -2.98 -2.06
CA SER A 13 15.25 -3.74 -0.91
C SER A 13 15.02 -5.25 -1.09
N ASP A 14 15.63 -6.08 -0.23
CA ASP A 14 15.74 -7.56 -0.30
C ASP A 14 14.41 -8.35 -0.38
N GLY A 15 13.25 -7.68 -0.42
CA GLY A 15 11.93 -8.30 -0.49
C GLY A 15 11.11 -8.04 -1.76
N ILE A 16 11.54 -7.13 -2.65
CA ILE A 16 10.73 -6.71 -3.81
C ILE A 16 11.51 -6.84 -5.13
N SER A 17 10.84 -7.38 -6.15
CA SER A 17 11.42 -7.45 -7.50
C SER A 17 11.34 -6.09 -8.21
N GLU A 18 12.23 -5.82 -9.16
CA GLU A 18 12.20 -4.59 -9.97
C GLU A 18 10.86 -4.44 -10.73
N ALA A 19 10.27 -5.55 -11.19
CA ALA A 19 8.96 -5.55 -11.84
C ALA A 19 7.84 -5.14 -10.89
N ASP A 20 7.89 -5.59 -9.63
CA ASP A 20 6.92 -5.22 -8.60
C ASP A 20 7.12 -3.77 -8.13
N ALA A 21 8.36 -3.29 -8.05
CA ALA A 21 8.64 -1.89 -7.78
C ALA A 21 8.13 -0.98 -8.92
N ALA A 22 8.34 -1.37 -10.19
CA ALA A 22 7.79 -0.64 -11.34
C ALA A 22 6.25 -0.65 -11.33
N PHE A 23 5.63 -1.77 -10.97
CA PHE A 23 4.18 -1.87 -10.80
C PHE A 23 3.66 -0.93 -9.71
N VAL A 24 4.30 -0.92 -8.54
CA VAL A 24 3.95 -0.03 -7.42
C VAL A 24 4.08 1.44 -7.80
N THR A 25 5.21 1.83 -8.38
CA THR A 25 5.46 3.22 -8.76
C THR A 25 4.50 3.73 -9.84
N THR A 26 4.11 2.86 -10.77
CA THR A 26 3.10 3.17 -11.81
C THR A 26 1.69 3.21 -11.25
N GLY A 27 1.37 2.31 -10.31
CA GLY A 27 0.04 2.20 -9.71
C GLY A 27 -0.22 3.18 -8.56
N THR A 28 0.82 3.80 -8.01
CA THR A 28 0.70 4.81 -6.94
C THR A 28 0.22 6.14 -7.53
N PRO A 29 -0.92 6.69 -7.06
CA PRO A 29 -1.44 7.94 -7.59
C PRO A 29 -0.45 9.11 -7.42
N PRO A 30 -0.34 10.03 -8.39
CA PRO A 30 0.67 11.11 -8.39
C PRO A 30 0.49 12.14 -7.26
N GLN A 31 -0.69 12.22 -6.68
CA GLN A 31 -1.02 13.02 -5.50
C GLN A 31 -0.49 12.46 -4.17
N PHE A 32 -0.07 11.19 -4.15
CA PHE A 32 0.45 10.58 -2.93
C PHE A 32 1.88 11.08 -2.73
N GLU A 33 2.21 11.45 -1.50
CA GLU A 33 3.57 11.72 -1.06
C GLU A 33 4.21 10.44 -0.52
N SER A 34 3.41 9.62 0.16
CA SER A 34 3.82 8.29 0.58
C SER A 34 2.64 7.32 0.63
N LEU A 35 2.92 6.03 0.49
CA LEU A 35 2.00 4.93 0.73
C LEU A 35 2.74 3.87 1.55
N ARG A 36 2.14 3.46 2.66
CA ARG A 36 2.60 2.36 3.49
C ARG A 36 1.55 1.27 3.53
N MET A 37 1.97 0.02 3.34
CA MET A 37 1.17 -1.16 3.64
C MET A 37 1.80 -1.88 4.82
N TYR A 38 0.97 -2.41 5.71
CA TYR A 38 1.42 -3.06 6.95
C TYR A 38 0.41 -4.08 7.44
N GLY A 39 0.85 -5.04 8.25
CA GLY A 39 -0.05 -5.93 8.99
C GLY A 39 -0.84 -5.17 10.06
N ALA A 40 -2.16 -5.15 9.95
CA ALA A 40 -3.08 -4.52 10.90
C ALA A 40 -3.84 -5.57 11.71
N ALA A 41 -4.06 -5.30 12.99
CA ALA A 41 -4.95 -6.14 13.79
C ALA A 41 -6.41 -5.97 13.32
N PRO A 42 -7.25 -7.02 13.39
CA PRO A 42 -8.68 -6.90 13.13
C PRO A 42 -9.34 -5.86 14.04
N ASP A 43 -10.22 -5.03 13.48
CA ASP A 43 -10.98 -4.04 14.24
C ASP A 43 -11.98 -4.68 15.22
N ASN A 44 -12.37 -5.94 14.98
CA ASN A 44 -13.23 -6.74 15.89
C ASN A 44 -12.56 -8.08 16.23
N PRO A 45 -11.73 -8.17 17.29
CA PRO A 45 -11.30 -9.46 17.79
C PRO A 45 -12.53 -10.20 18.34
N ALA A 46 -12.95 -11.27 17.67
CA ALA A 46 -14.07 -12.08 18.13
C ALA A 46 -13.82 -12.53 19.59
N PRO A 47 -14.71 -12.21 20.54
CA PRO A 47 -14.54 -12.64 21.91
C PRO A 47 -14.90 -14.12 22.02
N GLY A 48 -13.87 -14.96 22.08
CA GLY A 48 -14.00 -16.35 22.48
C GLY A 48 -13.67 -17.36 21.40
N SER A 49 -12.42 -17.83 21.41
CA SER A 49 -12.10 -19.19 20.99
C SER A 49 -10.82 -19.59 21.69
N GLY A 50 -10.97 -20.21 22.87
CA GLY A 50 -9.89 -20.94 23.49
C GLY A 50 -9.41 -22.07 22.58
N ASN A 51 -8.09 -22.25 22.54
CA ASN A 51 -7.37 -23.40 22.00
C ASN A 51 -7.30 -23.48 20.47
N THR A 52 -6.27 -22.85 19.92
CA THR A 52 -5.26 -23.39 18.97
C THR A 52 -4.50 -22.19 18.39
N HIS A 53 -3.29 -22.39 17.87
CA HIS A 53 -2.40 -21.35 17.35
C HIS A 53 -2.93 -20.64 16.08
N ALA A 54 -4.14 -20.08 16.11
CA ALA A 54 -4.50 -19.00 15.22
C ALA A 54 -3.76 -17.76 15.73
N LEU A 55 -2.50 -17.59 15.31
CA LEU A 55 -1.94 -16.26 15.13
C LEU A 55 -3.04 -15.47 14.42
N GLY A 56 -3.67 -14.51 15.11
CA GLY A 56 -4.73 -13.69 14.53
C GLY A 56 -4.20 -13.18 13.21
N ARG A 57 -4.80 -13.62 12.09
CA ARG A 57 -4.31 -13.25 10.77
C ARG A 57 -4.38 -11.74 10.70
N LEU A 58 -3.24 -11.10 10.55
CA LEU A 58 -3.19 -9.66 10.34
C LEU A 58 -3.88 -9.36 9.02
N HIS A 59 -4.78 -8.39 9.05
CA HIS A 59 -5.36 -7.83 7.84
C HIS A 59 -4.34 -6.93 7.15
N GLN A 60 -4.56 -6.67 5.87
CA GLN A 60 -3.72 -5.72 5.16
C GLN A 60 -4.17 -4.30 5.47
N GLY A 61 -3.38 -3.58 6.27
CA GLY A 61 -3.52 -2.14 6.46
C GLY A 61 -2.84 -1.36 5.34
N CYS A 62 -3.45 -0.23 4.97
CA CYS A 62 -2.97 0.70 3.96
C CYS A 62 -3.03 2.12 4.54
N MET A 63 -1.94 2.88 4.47
CA MET A 63 -1.89 4.28 4.86
C MET A 63 -1.27 5.11 3.74
N ALA A 64 -1.93 6.16 3.30
CA ALA A 64 -1.36 7.12 2.36
C ALA A 64 -1.23 8.51 3.00
N ILE A 65 -0.16 9.23 2.66
CA ILE A 65 -0.06 10.67 2.84
C ILE A 65 -0.28 11.29 1.46
N ILE A 66 -1.20 12.24 1.40
CA ILE A 66 -1.71 12.79 0.14
C ILE A 66 -1.57 14.31 0.18
N ARG A 67 -0.91 14.88 -0.82
CA ARG A 67 -0.74 16.33 -0.93
C ARG A 67 -1.92 16.94 -1.68
N ALA A 68 -2.58 17.90 -1.05
CA ALA A 68 -3.74 18.55 -1.62
C ALA A 68 -4.08 19.89 -1.01
N GLY A 69 -4.44 20.86 -1.86
CA GLY A 69 -4.84 22.20 -1.40
C GLY A 69 -3.79 22.87 -0.51
N GLY A 70 -2.50 22.54 -0.68
CA GLY A 70 -1.40 23.05 0.15
C GLY A 70 -1.25 22.39 1.53
N ARG A 71 -1.99 21.30 1.82
CA ARG A 71 -1.88 20.51 3.05
C ARG A 71 -1.64 19.04 2.75
N ASP A 72 -1.02 18.36 3.70
CA ASP A 72 -0.87 16.91 3.66
C ASP A 72 -2.03 16.27 4.45
N VAL A 73 -2.70 15.29 3.84
CA VAL A 73 -3.81 14.53 4.41
C VAL A 73 -3.36 13.09 4.59
N ARG A 74 -3.59 12.54 5.78
CA ARG A 74 -3.32 11.13 6.06
C ARG A 74 -4.59 10.33 5.95
N GLU A 75 -4.58 9.30 5.12
CA GLU A 75 -5.64 8.33 5.02
C GLU A 75 -5.19 6.96 5.46
N THR A 76 -6.10 6.22 6.07
CA THR A 76 -5.88 4.84 6.51
C THR A 76 -7.11 4.00 6.18
N VAL A 77 -6.87 2.79 5.68
CA VAL A 77 -7.86 1.77 5.35
C VAL A 77 -7.32 0.42 5.79
N ILE A 78 -8.19 -0.47 6.26
CA ILE A 78 -7.87 -1.88 6.55
C ILE A 78 -8.68 -2.75 5.59
N LEU A 79 -8.03 -3.71 4.94
CA LEU A 79 -8.67 -4.69 4.07
C LEU A 79 -9.10 -5.90 4.91
N GLU A 80 -10.30 -5.84 5.48
CA GLU A 80 -10.85 -6.85 6.41
C GLU A 80 -11.02 -8.25 5.78
N ASP A 81 -11.49 -8.35 4.53
CA ASP A 81 -11.81 -9.65 3.92
C ASP A 81 -10.73 -10.17 2.95
N GLU A 82 -9.51 -9.66 3.05
CA GLU A 82 -8.47 -9.97 2.07
C GLU A 82 -7.75 -11.29 2.36
N PRO A 83 -7.72 -12.24 1.41
CA PRO A 83 -7.08 -13.52 1.61
C PRO A 83 -5.55 -13.43 1.48
N GLY A 84 -4.85 -14.12 2.37
CA GLY A 84 -3.39 -14.28 2.32
C GLY A 84 -2.69 -13.66 3.54
N PRO A 85 -1.36 -13.78 3.61
CA PRO A 85 -0.56 -13.09 4.63
C PRO A 85 -0.44 -11.60 4.29
N SER A 86 -0.51 -10.74 5.31
CA SER A 86 -0.14 -9.34 5.19
C SER A 86 1.34 -9.19 4.88
N PHE A 87 1.70 -8.13 4.17
CA PHE A 87 3.08 -7.75 3.94
C PHE A 87 3.29 -6.27 4.29
N ASP A 88 4.55 -5.92 4.50
CA ASP A 88 4.97 -4.55 4.72
C ASP A 88 5.52 -3.97 3.41
N LEU A 89 5.11 -2.75 3.08
CA LEU A 89 5.59 -1.99 1.94
C LEU A 89 5.67 -0.53 2.35
N ASP A 90 6.76 0.15 2.02
CA ASP A 90 6.88 1.60 2.13
C ASP A 90 7.21 2.16 0.75
N VAL A 91 6.43 3.14 0.33
CA VAL A 91 6.55 3.82 -0.95
C VAL A 91 6.60 5.30 -0.63
N THR A 92 7.73 5.94 -0.88
CA THR A 92 7.91 7.36 -0.55
C THR A 92 8.45 8.11 -1.74
N ARG A 93 7.88 9.29 -2.02
CA ARG A 93 8.38 10.19 -3.06
C ARG A 93 9.67 10.85 -2.58
N THR A 94 10.70 10.79 -3.40
CA THR A 94 12.01 11.42 -3.19
C THR A 94 12.26 12.47 -4.28
N SER A 95 13.37 13.20 -4.18
CA SER A 95 13.83 14.13 -5.23
C SER A 95 14.11 13.44 -6.56
N ASP A 96 14.45 12.15 -6.53
CA ASP A 96 14.89 11.37 -7.70
C ASP A 96 13.80 10.44 -8.25
N GLY A 97 12.61 10.44 -7.64
CA GLY A 97 11.48 9.61 -8.07
C GLY A 97 10.74 8.97 -6.89
N TRP A 98 10.47 7.68 -7.00
CA TRP A 98 9.85 6.90 -5.93
C TRP A 98 10.88 5.93 -5.35
N SER A 99 10.95 5.87 -4.03
CA SER A 99 11.64 4.82 -3.30
C SER A 99 10.61 3.78 -2.86
N VAL A 100 10.90 2.50 -3.10
CA VAL A 100 10.03 1.38 -2.75
C VAL A 100 10.80 0.38 -1.92
N THR A 101 10.42 0.20 -0.66
CA THR A 101 11.06 -0.73 0.27
C THR A 101 10.05 -1.69 0.87
N SER A 102 10.51 -2.89 1.18
CA SER A 102 9.75 -3.91 1.89
C SER A 102 10.67 -4.55 2.92
N ASP A 103 10.45 -4.25 4.19
CA ASP A 103 11.30 -4.73 5.30
C ASP A 103 10.57 -5.74 6.19
N GLY A 104 9.43 -6.28 5.71
CA GLY A 104 8.57 -7.19 6.45
C GLY A 104 8.99 -8.66 6.40
N LEU A 105 8.50 -9.44 7.38
CA LEU A 105 8.79 -10.87 7.52
C LEU A 105 8.25 -11.74 6.37
N THR A 106 7.28 -11.23 5.61
CA THR A 106 6.72 -11.88 4.42
C THR A 106 7.02 -11.01 3.20
N PRO A 107 8.13 -11.26 2.49
CA PRO A 107 8.51 -10.42 1.37
C PRO A 107 7.54 -10.63 0.18
N PRO A 108 7.14 -9.54 -0.51
CA PRO A 108 6.34 -9.56 -1.73
C PRO A 108 6.78 -10.58 -2.78
N SER A 109 8.08 -10.85 -2.88
CA SER A 109 8.67 -11.79 -3.84
C SER A 109 8.17 -13.24 -3.70
N THR A 110 7.63 -13.63 -2.54
CA THR A 110 7.09 -14.99 -2.30
C THR A 110 5.72 -15.23 -2.91
N ASP A 111 4.94 -14.17 -3.13
CA ASP A 111 3.62 -14.20 -3.75
C ASP A 111 3.38 -12.91 -4.56
N PRO A 112 4.01 -12.77 -5.75
CA PRO A 112 3.91 -11.55 -6.54
C PRO A 112 2.49 -11.25 -7.02
N VAL A 113 1.67 -12.29 -7.26
CA VAL A 113 0.27 -12.11 -7.69
C VAL A 113 -0.55 -11.57 -6.54
N GLY A 114 -0.50 -12.21 -5.37
CA GLY A 114 -1.19 -11.71 -4.20
C GLY A 114 -0.74 -10.30 -3.85
N PHE A 115 0.57 -10.04 -3.82
CA PHE A 115 1.13 -8.70 -3.61
C PHE A 115 0.48 -7.63 -4.49
N ARG A 116 0.48 -7.83 -5.81
CA ARG A 116 -0.10 -6.87 -6.77
C ARG A 116 -1.59 -6.67 -6.54
N THR A 117 -2.32 -7.75 -6.26
CA THR A 117 -3.75 -7.69 -5.93
C THR A 117 -4.01 -6.84 -4.69
N ARG A 118 -3.33 -7.11 -3.56
CA ARG A 118 -3.56 -6.33 -2.32
C ARG A 118 -3.14 -4.88 -2.49
N PHE A 119 -2.03 -4.62 -3.21
CA PHE A 119 -1.61 -3.26 -3.53
C PHE A 119 -2.71 -2.51 -4.30
N THR A 120 -3.25 -3.11 -5.35
CA THR A 120 -4.35 -2.51 -6.12
C THR A 120 -5.58 -2.27 -5.26
N HIS A 121 -5.96 -3.23 -4.41
CA HIS A 121 -7.07 -3.08 -3.49
C HIS A 121 -6.84 -1.92 -2.50
N CYS A 122 -5.64 -1.79 -1.92
CA CYS A 122 -5.28 -0.66 -1.05
C CYS A 122 -5.43 0.69 -1.75
N VAL A 123 -4.84 0.84 -2.94
CA VAL A 123 -4.91 2.10 -3.70
C VAL A 123 -6.37 2.43 -4.04
N ASN A 124 -7.15 1.44 -4.49
CA ASN A 124 -8.55 1.65 -4.82
C ASN A 124 -9.38 1.99 -3.58
N ALA A 125 -9.19 1.32 -2.45
CA ALA A 125 -9.97 1.60 -1.26
C ALA A 125 -9.71 3.02 -0.71
N ILE A 126 -8.47 3.51 -0.79
CA ILE A 126 -8.14 4.91 -0.45
C ILE A 126 -8.82 5.88 -1.45
N ARG A 127 -8.85 5.55 -2.74
CA ARG A 127 -9.53 6.37 -3.76
C ARG A 127 -11.05 6.37 -3.59
N ASP A 128 -11.64 5.21 -3.30
CA ASP A 128 -13.08 5.02 -3.12
C ASP A 128 -13.58 5.78 -1.90
N LYS A 129 -12.76 5.89 -0.84
CA LYS A 129 -13.05 6.76 0.30
C LYS A 129 -13.29 8.21 -0.13
N TYR A 130 -12.51 8.71 -1.09
CA TYR A 130 -12.72 10.05 -1.64
C TYR A 130 -13.83 10.13 -2.69
N ALA A 131 -14.11 9.05 -3.41
CA ALA A 131 -15.27 9.00 -4.31
C ALA A 131 -16.60 9.03 -3.52
N ALA A 132 -16.62 8.39 -2.35
CA ALA A 132 -17.77 8.41 -1.43
C ALA A 132 -17.91 9.74 -0.68
N GLU A 133 -16.81 10.47 -0.47
CA GLU A 133 -16.78 11.77 0.21
C GLU A 133 -16.16 12.87 -0.67
N PRO A 134 -16.81 13.25 -1.79
CA PRO A 134 -16.22 14.13 -2.81
C PRO A 134 -15.87 15.53 -2.29
N GLU A 135 -16.56 16.03 -1.26
CA GLU A 135 -16.22 17.30 -0.61
C GLU A 135 -14.92 17.27 0.22
N LYS A 136 -14.49 16.08 0.62
CA LYS A 136 -13.22 15.84 1.33
C LYS A 136 -12.13 15.40 0.37
N ALA A 137 -12.46 15.19 -0.91
CA ALA A 137 -11.52 14.77 -1.92
C ALA A 137 -10.41 15.83 -2.08
N PRO A 138 -9.14 15.43 -1.91
CA PRO A 138 -8.00 16.30 -2.04
C PRO A 138 -7.72 16.71 -3.50
N PHE A 139 -8.46 16.14 -4.46
CA PHE A 139 -8.19 16.24 -5.89
C PHE A 139 -9.24 17.14 -6.54
N LYS A 140 -8.82 18.32 -6.99
CA LYS A 140 -9.58 19.18 -7.91
C LYS A 140 -8.86 19.24 -9.24
#